data_AF-A0A8S3JDW6-F1
#
_entry.id   AF-A0A8S3JDW6-F1
#
_cell.length_a   1.000
_cell.length_b   1.000
_cell.length_c   1.000
_cell.angle_alpha   90.00
_cell.angle_beta   90.00
_cell.angle_gamma   90.00
#
_symmetry.space_group_name_H-M   'P 1'
#
loop_
_entity.id
_entity.type
_entity.pdbx_description
1 polymer ?
#
loop_
_entity_poly.entity_id
_entity_poly.type
_entity_poly.pdbx_seq_one_letter_code
_entity_poly.pdbx_strand_id
1 'polypeptide(L)'
;MARISSDVSLLIQSTSSLSSISFPVYRCRFYVLFVFAFLAFNQCLFWLTFSPISQSTQAYYHITESTINLLLNWGPIIFIPCLPLTYVLLNKPHGLRKCVIILAITDLLATILRIVPSMIVSPSNDNFTSVSL
;
A
#
# COMPACT_ATOMS: atom_id res chain seq x y z
N MET A 1 39.49 -18.72 42.55
CA MET A 1 38.25 -17.94 42.75
C MET A 1 38.36 -16.47 42.30
N ALA A 2 39.48 -15.76 42.50
CA ALA A 2 39.59 -14.34 42.16
C ALA A 2 39.46 -13.99 40.65
N ARG A 3 39.94 -14.84 39.73
CA ARG A 3 39.85 -14.62 38.27
C ARG A 3 38.42 -14.59 37.71
N ILE A 4 37.51 -15.37 38.31
CA ILE A 4 36.11 -15.45 37.85
C ILE A 4 35.37 -14.15 38.19
N SER A 5 35.71 -13.50 39.31
CA SER A 5 35.11 -12.22 39.72
C SER A 5 35.49 -11.07 38.77
N SER A 6 36.73 -11.06 38.28
CA SER A 6 37.19 -10.03 37.33
C SER A 6 36.56 -10.17 35.94
N ASP A 7 36.37 -11.40 35.43
CA ASP A 7 35.75 -11.62 34.12
C ASP A 7 34.25 -11.28 34.14
N VAL A 8 33.56 -11.60 35.24
CA VAL A 8 32.16 -11.20 35.44
C VAL A 8 32.01 -9.67 35.50
N SER A 9 32.96 -8.98 36.13
CA SER A 9 32.97 -7.52 36.20
C SER A 9 33.17 -6.87 34.82
N LEU A 10 34.01 -7.45 33.97
CA LEU A 10 34.23 -6.97 32.59
C LEU A 10 33.01 -7.19 31.68
N LEU A 11 32.28 -8.30 31.85
CA LEU A 11 31.03 -8.56 31.13
C LEU A 11 29.90 -7.60 31.56
N ILE A 12 29.84 -7.24 32.85
CA ILE A 12 28.89 -6.24 33.38
C ILE A 12 29.24 -4.85 32.84
N GLN A 13 30.52 -4.49 32.76
CA GLN A 13 30.94 -3.20 32.24
C GLN A 13 30.67 -3.06 30.73
N SER A 14 30.87 -4.13 29.96
CA SER A 14 30.55 -4.15 28.52
C SER A 14 29.04 -4.22 28.22
N THR A 15 28.22 -4.79 29.11
CA THR A 15 26.75 -4.70 28.99
C THR A 15 26.20 -3.33 29.41
N SER A 16 26.83 -2.66 30.38
CA SER A 16 26.47 -1.30 30.77
C SER A 16 26.80 -0.23 29.73
N SER A 17 27.82 -0.44 28.88
CA SER A 17 28.12 0.48 27.77
C SER A 17 27.23 0.27 26.54
N LEU A 18 26.60 -0.90 26.40
CA LEU A 18 25.60 -1.17 25.36
C LEU A 18 24.21 -0.57 25.70
N SER A 19 23.90 -0.35 26.98
CA SER A 19 22.59 0.19 27.39
C SER A 19 22.38 1.67 27.07
N SER A 20 23.43 2.38 26.63
CA SER A 20 23.41 3.79 26.24
C SER A 20 23.58 4.04 24.74
N ILE A 21 23.27 3.06 23.88
CA ILE A 21 23.14 3.32 22.44
C ILE A 21 21.84 4.11 22.23
N SER A 22 21.95 5.44 22.33
CA SER A 22 20.86 6.36 22.01
C SER A 22 20.67 6.39 20.50
N PHE A 23 19.70 5.64 19.98
CA PHE A 23 19.32 5.69 18.58
C PHE A 23 18.67 7.05 18.29
N PRO A 24 19.31 7.95 17.50
CA PRO A 24 18.69 9.22 17.18
C PRO A 24 17.39 8.96 16.40
N VAL A 25 16.29 9.44 16.97
CA VAL A 25 14.96 9.33 16.37
C VAL A 25 14.86 10.35 15.25
N TYR A 26 15.10 9.92 14.01
CA TYR A 26 14.97 10.77 12.83
C TYR A 26 13.49 10.99 12.49
N ARG A 27 12.97 12.19 12.74
CA ARG A 27 11.57 12.57 12.39
C ARG A 27 11.24 12.33 10.92
N CYS A 28 12.22 12.48 10.02
CA CYS A 28 12.06 12.20 8.58
C CYS A 28 11.65 10.75 8.28
N ARG A 29 12.02 9.77 9.12
CA ARG A 29 11.62 8.36 8.91
C ARG A 29 10.12 8.17 9.11
N PHE A 30 9.54 8.85 10.09
CA PHE A 30 8.09 8.81 10.35
C PHE A 30 7.30 9.46 9.21
N TYR A 31 7.84 10.50 8.57
CA TYR A 31 7.23 11.08 7.39
C TYR A 31 7.16 10.07 6.23
N VAL A 32 8.26 9.39 5.92
CA VAL A 32 8.28 8.37 4.85
C VAL A 32 7.35 7.20 5.18
N LEU A 33 7.31 6.77 6.45
CA LEU A 33 6.42 5.72 6.90
C LEU A 33 4.95 6.14 6.77
N PHE A 34 4.62 7.38 7.13
CA PHE A 34 3.28 7.94 6.98
C PHE A 34 2.85 7.99 5.51
N VAL A 35 3.72 8.49 4.62
CA VAL A 35 3.44 8.52 3.18
C VAL A 35 3.22 7.10 2.65
N PHE A 36 4.08 6.14 3.02
CA PHE A 36 3.91 4.75 2.62
C PHE A 36 2.58 4.15 3.12
N ALA A 37 2.23 4.37 4.38
CA ALA A 37 0.97 3.90 4.96
C ALA A 37 -0.24 4.55 4.29
N PHE A 38 -0.17 5.84 3.97
CA PHE A 38 -1.22 6.56 3.27
C PHE A 38 -1.44 6.00 1.85
N LEU A 39 -0.36 5.72 1.10
CA LEU A 39 -0.48 5.07 -0.22
C LEU A 39 -1.05 3.65 -0.09
N ALA A 40 -0.58 2.86 0.88
CA ALA A 40 -1.12 1.52 1.11
C ALA A 40 -2.63 1.56 1.44
N PHE A 41 -3.06 2.55 2.22
CA PHE A 41 -4.47 2.78 2.50
C PHE A 41 -5.28 3.12 1.24
N ASN A 42 -4.78 4.02 0.39
CA ASN A 42 -5.43 4.35 -0.89
C ASN A 42 -5.58 3.11 -1.77
N GLN A 43 -4.51 2.29 -1.86
CA GLN A 43 -4.54 1.05 -2.62
C GLN A 43 -5.60 0.06 -2.09
N CYS A 44 -5.74 -0.07 -0.77
CA CYS A 44 -6.80 -0.87 -0.17
C CYS A 44 -8.20 -0.30 -0.49
N LEU A 45 -8.36 1.02 -0.43
CA LEU A 45 -9.64 1.67 -0.75
C LEU A 45 -10.05 1.43 -2.21
N PHE A 46 -9.09 1.47 -3.14
CA PHE A 46 -9.35 1.16 -4.55
C PHE A 46 -9.77 -0.29 -4.74
N TRP A 47 -9.12 -1.21 -4.05
CA TRP A 47 -9.43 -2.62 -4.16
C TRP A 47 -10.82 -2.95 -3.61
N LEU A 48 -11.21 -2.30 -2.51
CA LEU A 48 -12.52 -2.48 -1.89
C LEU A 48 -13.65 -1.71 -2.59
N THR A 49 -13.36 -0.79 -3.52
CA THR A 49 -14.39 0.08 -4.13
C THR A 49 -15.56 -0.71 -4.73
N PHE A 50 -15.30 -1.82 -5.42
CA PHE A 50 -16.34 -2.60 -6.10
C PHE A 50 -17.00 -3.67 -5.22
N SER A 51 -16.49 -3.88 -4.00
CA SER A 51 -16.97 -4.93 -3.10
C SER A 51 -18.37 -4.63 -2.54
N PRO A 52 -18.65 -3.44 -1.95
CA PRO A 52 -19.97 -3.13 -1.38
C PRO A 52 -21.02 -2.67 -2.41
N ILE A 53 -20.61 -2.29 -3.63
CA ILE A 53 -21.49 -1.69 -4.66
C ILE A 53 -21.66 -2.59 -5.89
N SER A 54 -21.41 -3.90 -5.78
CA SER A 54 -21.46 -4.82 -6.92
C SER A 54 -22.80 -4.78 -7.66
N GLN A 55 -23.93 -4.81 -6.95
CA GLN A 55 -25.27 -4.75 -7.56
C GLN A 55 -25.55 -3.42 -8.27
N SER A 56 -25.20 -2.28 -7.65
CA SER A 56 -25.37 -0.95 -8.26
C SER A 56 -24.46 -0.76 -9.47
N THR A 57 -23.24 -1.29 -9.42
CA THR A 57 -22.28 -1.26 -10.53
C THR A 57 -22.78 -2.08 -11.71
N GLN A 58 -23.40 -3.24 -11.44
CA GLN A 58 -24.04 -4.08 -12.45
C GLN A 58 -25.14 -3.32 -13.20
N ALA A 59 -25.98 -2.60 -12.46
CA ALA A 59 -27.08 -1.81 -13.01
C ALA A 59 -26.62 -0.56 -13.76
N TYR A 60 -25.52 0.08 -13.33
CA TYR A 60 -24.98 1.29 -13.96
C TYR A 60 -24.16 0.98 -15.22
N TYR A 61 -23.29 -0.02 -15.17
CA TYR A 61 -22.37 -0.35 -16.27
C TYR A 61 -22.91 -1.43 -17.23
N HIS A 62 -24.10 -2.00 -16.97
CA HIS A 62 -24.68 -3.11 -17.75
C HIS A 62 -23.74 -4.32 -17.94
N ILE A 63 -22.85 -4.55 -16.96
CA ILE A 63 -21.88 -5.65 -16.97
C ILE A 63 -22.40 -6.85 -16.19
N THR A 64 -21.93 -8.06 -16.52
CA THR A 64 -22.31 -9.29 -15.80
C THR A 64 -21.60 -9.39 -14.45
N GLU A 65 -22.22 -10.06 -13.47
CA GLU A 65 -21.63 -10.32 -12.15
C GLU A 65 -20.25 -10.99 -12.23
N SER A 66 -20.03 -11.88 -13.21
CA SER A 66 -18.74 -12.51 -13.47
C SER A 66 -17.62 -11.50 -13.80
N THR A 67 -17.93 -10.44 -14.52
CA THR A 67 -16.99 -9.35 -14.83
C THR A 67 -16.63 -8.57 -13.58
N ILE A 68 -17.61 -8.29 -12.70
CA ILE A 68 -17.38 -7.60 -11.43
C ILE A 68 -16.49 -8.46 -10.51
N ASN A 69 -16.78 -9.76 -10.43
CA ASN A 69 -15.96 -10.71 -9.68
C ASN A 69 -14.52 -10.77 -10.22
N LEU A 70 -14.33 -10.65 -11.53
CA LEU A 70 -12.99 -10.55 -12.12
C LEU A 70 -12.29 -9.22 -11.75
N LEU A 71 -13.01 -8.10 -11.70
CA LEU A 71 -12.48 -6.81 -11.22
C LEU A 71 -12.06 -6.86 -9.74
N LEU A 72 -12.75 -7.64 -8.91
CA LEU A 72 -12.37 -7.85 -7.51
C LEU A 72 -11.10 -8.71 -7.38
N ASN A 73 -10.94 -9.72 -8.24
CA ASN A 73 -9.77 -10.61 -8.25
C ASN A 73 -8.56 -10.04 -8.99
N TRP A 74 -8.73 -8.92 -9.71
CA TRP A 74 -7.68 -8.25 -10.47
C TRP A 74 -6.43 -7.89 -9.63
N GLY A 75 -6.61 -7.44 -8.38
CA GLY A 75 -5.49 -7.08 -7.50
C GLY A 75 -4.49 -8.23 -7.29
N PRO A 76 -4.93 -9.40 -6.79
CA PRO A 76 -4.11 -10.60 -6.69
C PRO A 76 -3.50 -11.06 -8.03
N ILE A 77 -4.24 -10.96 -9.13
CA ILE A 77 -3.76 -11.37 -10.47
C ILE A 77 -2.54 -10.54 -10.90
N ILE A 78 -2.56 -9.21 -10.72
CA ILE A 78 -1.40 -8.35 -11.01
C ILE A 78 -0.27 -8.55 -9.98
N PHE A 79 -0.62 -8.88 -8.74
CA PHE A 79 0.38 -9.04 -7.69
C PHE A 79 1.38 -10.15 -8.04
N ILE A 80 0.93 -11.26 -8.61
CA ILE A 80 1.78 -12.39 -9.03
C ILE A 80 2.95 -11.97 -9.94
N PRO A 81 2.75 -11.31 -11.10
CA PRO A 81 3.85 -10.86 -11.94
C PRO A 81 4.64 -9.68 -11.34
N CYS A 82 4.05 -8.91 -10.42
CA CYS A 82 4.70 -7.76 -9.81
C CYS A 82 5.69 -8.15 -8.67
N LEU A 83 5.54 -9.35 -8.10
CA LEU A 83 6.46 -9.90 -7.08
C LEU A 83 7.94 -9.93 -7.52
N PRO A 84 8.31 -10.56 -8.65
CA PRO A 84 9.71 -10.58 -9.08
C PRO A 84 10.25 -9.18 -9.40
N LEU A 85 9.41 -8.30 -9.94
CA LEU A 85 9.77 -6.89 -10.19
C LEU A 85 10.10 -6.17 -8.89
N THR A 86 9.26 -6.34 -7.87
CA THR A 86 9.44 -5.73 -6.55
C THR A 86 10.70 -6.26 -5.87
N TYR A 87 10.97 -7.56 -5.99
CA TYR A 87 12.19 -8.18 -5.46
C TYR A 87 13.46 -7.57 -6.09
N VAL A 88 13.50 -7.45 -7.41
CA VAL A 88 14.64 -6.84 -8.13
C VAL A 88 14.85 -5.39 -7.72
N LEU A 89 13.75 -4.63 -7.58
CA LEU A 89 13.81 -3.21 -7.28
C LEU A 89 14.24 -2.93 -5.84
N LEU A 90 13.86 -3.80 -4.89
CA LEU A 90 14.22 -3.67 -3.48
C LEU A 90 15.69 -4.02 -3.21
N ASN A 91 16.29 -4.91 -4.00
CA ASN A 91 17.71 -5.26 -3.93
C ASN A 91 18.65 -4.15 -4.46
N LYS A 92 18.12 -3.05 -5.02
CA LYS A 92 18.92 -1.91 -5.49
C LYS A 92 19.12 -0.87 -4.38
N PRO A 93 20.22 -0.08 -4.42
CA PRO A 93 20.40 1.03 -3.48
C PRO A 93 19.23 2.02 -3.61
N HIS A 94 18.70 2.44 -2.45
CA HIS A 94 17.50 3.28 -2.33
C HIS A 94 16.22 2.65 -2.92
N GLY A 95 16.14 1.32 -2.98
CA GLY A 95 15.00 0.57 -3.52
C GLY A 95 13.66 1.00 -2.92
N LEU A 96 13.57 1.12 -1.60
CA LEU A 96 12.33 1.53 -0.92
C LEU A 96 11.79 2.88 -1.41
N ARG A 97 12.67 3.89 -1.57
CA ARG A 97 12.24 5.22 -2.05
C ARG A 97 11.72 5.15 -3.48
N LYS A 98 12.37 4.35 -4.34
CA LYS A 98 11.94 4.14 -5.73
C LYS A 98 10.59 3.42 -5.78
N CYS A 99 10.40 2.39 -4.95
CA CYS A 99 9.12 1.67 -4.85
C CYS A 99 7.98 2.61 -4.44
N VAL A 100 8.19 3.46 -3.43
CA VAL A 100 7.16 4.42 -2.97
C VAL A 100 6.80 5.43 -4.05
N ILE A 101 7.79 5.96 -4.79
CA ILE A 101 7.52 6.91 -5.88
C ILE A 101 6.77 6.24 -7.03
N ILE A 102 7.16 5.02 -7.41
CA ILE A 102 6.46 4.26 -8.46
C ILE A 102 5.03 3.98 -8.02
N LEU A 103 4.82 3.54 -6.77
CA LEU A 103 3.49 3.32 -6.22
C LEU A 103 2.64 4.61 -6.30
N ALA A 104 3.20 5.76 -5.92
CA ALA A 104 2.50 7.05 -5.99
C ALA A 104 2.05 7.39 -7.41
N ILE A 105 2.94 7.21 -8.39
CA ILE A 105 2.66 7.50 -9.80
C ILE A 105 1.63 6.53 -10.36
N THR A 106 1.75 5.24 -10.04
CA THR A 106 0.81 4.21 -10.48
C THR A 106 -0.58 4.41 -9.89
N ASP A 107 -0.69 4.76 -8.61
CA ASP A 107 -1.98 5.11 -7.97
C ASP A 107 -2.61 6.34 -8.63
N LEU A 108 -1.83 7.38 -8.90
CA LEU A 108 -2.31 8.57 -9.59
C LEU A 108 -2.79 8.24 -11.01
N LEU A 109 -2.06 7.42 -11.75
CA LEU A 109 -2.47 6.99 -13.09
C LEU A 109 -3.74 6.13 -13.04
N ALA A 110 -3.83 5.22 -12.06
CA ALA A 110 -4.98 4.34 -11.88
C ALA A 110 -6.25 5.14 -11.52
N THR A 111 -6.14 6.17 -10.68
CA THR A 111 -7.28 7.05 -10.36
C THR A 111 -7.76 7.82 -11.58
N ILE A 112 -6.85 8.37 -12.38
CA ILE A 112 -7.19 9.05 -13.64
C ILE A 112 -7.90 8.08 -14.60
N LEU A 113 -7.37 6.87 -14.77
CA LEU A 113 -7.96 5.86 -15.65
C LEU A 113 -9.36 5.42 -15.19
N ARG A 114 -9.62 5.39 -13.87
CA ARG A 114 -10.96 5.10 -13.32
C ARG A 114 -11.99 6.20 -13.56
N ILE A 115 -11.57 7.44 -13.80
CA ILE A 115 -12.50 8.53 -14.13
C ILE A 115 -13.07 8.33 -15.55
N VAL A 116 -12.30 7.71 -16.46
CA VAL A 116 -12.69 7.56 -17.88
C VAL A 116 -14.03 6.81 -18.06
N PRO A 117 -14.25 5.61 -17.47
CA PRO A 117 -15.55 4.93 -17.57
C PRO A 117 -16.70 5.74 -16.98
N SER A 118 -16.44 6.48 -15.89
CA SER A 118 -17.46 7.30 -15.22
C SER A 118 -17.92 8.47 -16.10
N MET A 119 -17.06 8.96 -16.99
CA MET A 119 -17.38 10.05 -17.93
C MET A 119 -18.08 9.56 -19.20
N ILE A 120 -17.86 8.30 -19.59
CA ILE A 120 -18.36 7.75 -20.86
C ILE A 120 -19.73 7.07 -20.66
N VAL A 121 -19.94 6.40 -19.53
CA VAL A 121 -21.18 5.68 -19.26
C VAL A 121 -22.22 6.64 -18.70
N SER A 122 -23.29 6.85 -19.47
CA SER A 122 -24.49 7.55 -18.99
C SER A 122 -25.39 6.59 -18.19
N PRO A 123 -26.03 7.06 -17.11
CA PRO A 123 -26.84 6.22 -16.23
C PRO A 123 -28.02 5.58 -16.99
N SER A 124 -28.33 4.34 -16.61
CA SER A 124 -29.40 3.54 -17.23
C SER A 124 -30.82 3.91 -16.79
N ASN A 125 -30.97 4.72 -15.73
CA ASN A 125 -32.27 5.13 -15.18
C ASN A 125 -32.27 6.59 -14.71
N ASP A 126 -33.37 7.31 -14.98
CA ASP A 126 -33.61 8.71 -14.58
C ASP A 126 -33.64 8.96 -13.06
N ASN A 127 -33.63 7.91 -12.23
CA ASN A 127 -33.57 8.04 -10.77
C ASN A 127 -32.14 8.31 -10.27
N PHE A 128 -31.09 7.91 -10.99
CA PHE A 128 -29.71 8.12 -10.55
C PHE A 128 -29.25 9.58 -10.70
N THR A 129 -29.88 10.36 -11.57
CA THR A 129 -29.61 11.80 -11.73
C THR A 129 -30.19 12.64 -10.59
N SER A 130 -31.20 12.13 -9.87
CA SER A 130 -31.84 12.84 -8.74
C SER A 130 -31.05 12.77 -7.42
N VAL A 131 -30.12 11.82 -7.31
CA VAL A 131 -29.31 11.60 -6.09
C VAL A 131 -27.93 12.29 -6.20
N SER A 132 -27.56 12.76 -7.39
CA SER A 132 -26.25 13.37 -7.68
C SER A 132 -26.23 14.90 -7.66
N LEU A 133 -27.26 15.55 -7.09
CA LEU A 133 -27.29 16.99 -6.81
C LEU A 133 -27.36 17.26 -5.29
#